data_AF-A0A3C0WHQ4-F1
#
_entry.id   AF-A0A3C0WHQ4-F1
#
_cell.length_a   1.000
_cell.length_b   1.000
_cell.length_c   1.000
_cell.angle_alpha   90.00
_cell.angle_beta   90.00
_cell.angle_gamma   90.00
#
_symmetry.space_group_name_H-M   'P 1'
#
loop_
_entity.id
_entity.type
_entity.pdbx_description
1 polymer ?
#
loop_
_entity_poly.entity_id
_entity_poly.type
_entity_poly.pdbx_seq_one_letter_code
_entity_poly.pdbx_strand_id
1 'polypeptide(L)'
;MSVLRICMTIAVAVFPSLVIAAPPSLTQLFPAGIGRGGAYRVQLEGTFDPWPVEIVADRDGLEIEVTEEKGVVNITAKADAPSGVYYLRAVNAEGASTLRPIVVGTLANFTESEPNHEQGGWNEVDLPVTVNGKLASSADVDQFSVVLDKGQTFIAALQGNRILGSPMDAIIQVADERGFIIAQNDDERGYDPMVSFTAPHSGTFVVRLFAFPVKPNSSIAFSAQGSYIYRLTLTNQAYLQYTLPLGVSGEQREVELVGASLQGVKKSLDTPMPKSAAGMLMFVGVAGESDIVDSGIAHVVATMESSKETPQGISVPTSVSGVIEAPSDVDVFKLDAVKDEQYEISVESRKLGFAADAHLELFDPDGKSLTVKDDESGSEYDPGTITYKATVDGPIFVHVRDAFRHGGPRHVYRLTIQKSTPRYTLELAADTYTKKAAEALEIPVTVTRLAGEASKINVAIDGLPEGLTCAAVVSDPGNDSKAKVTLKIEGALAFKGALSITGSAEGKEEKVIATHSLVGTHYRASLLYLVSLGE
;
A
#
# COMPACT_ATOMS: atom_id res chain seq x y z
N MET A 1 -74.89 50.41 11.86
CA MET A 1 -74.14 49.30 11.22
C MET A 1 -72.68 49.44 11.60
N SER A 2 -72.21 48.63 12.53
CA SER A 2 -70.78 48.52 12.86
C SER A 2 -70.48 47.04 13.06
N VAL A 3 -69.88 46.46 12.03
CA VAL A 3 -69.56 45.03 11.93
C VAL A 3 -68.22 44.81 12.64
N LEU A 4 -68.22 43.99 13.68
CA LEU A 4 -67.05 43.58 14.45
C LEU A 4 -66.27 42.53 13.62
N ARG A 5 -65.08 42.90 13.13
CA ARG A 5 -64.15 41.98 12.46
C ARG A 5 -63.33 41.22 13.50
N ILE A 6 -63.52 39.91 13.59
CA ILE A 6 -62.68 39.00 14.36
C ILE A 6 -61.49 38.62 13.47
N CYS A 7 -60.28 39.06 13.82
CA CYS A 7 -59.04 38.57 13.22
C CYS A 7 -58.63 37.27 13.92
N MET A 8 -58.58 36.18 13.15
CA MET A 8 -58.10 34.87 13.61
C MET A 8 -56.63 34.75 13.19
N THR A 9 -55.71 34.84 14.15
CA THR A 9 -54.27 34.70 13.93
C THR A 9 -53.91 33.22 13.93
N ILE A 10 -53.50 32.68 12.77
CA ILE A 10 -52.95 31.32 12.65
C ILE A 10 -51.47 31.39 13.04
N ALA A 11 -51.10 30.80 14.17
CA ALA A 11 -49.71 30.61 14.56
C ALA A 11 -49.14 29.38 13.85
N VAL A 12 -48.22 29.60 12.90
CA VAL A 12 -47.43 28.53 12.28
C VAL A 12 -46.29 28.18 13.23
N ALA A 13 -46.35 27.01 13.86
CA ALA A 13 -45.26 26.48 14.66
C ALA A 13 -44.14 25.97 13.73
N VAL A 14 -43.06 26.74 13.61
CA VAL A 14 -41.82 26.30 12.98
C VAL A 14 -41.07 25.46 14.01
N PHE A 15 -41.11 24.14 13.89
CA PHE A 15 -40.21 23.28 14.64
C PHE A 15 -38.81 23.41 14.04
N PRO A 16 -37.77 23.79 14.82
CA PRO A 16 -36.41 23.76 14.33
C PRO A 16 -36.03 22.30 14.08
N SER A 17 -35.78 21.94 12.83
CA SER A 17 -35.08 20.71 12.51
C SER A 17 -33.66 20.85 13.06
N LEU A 18 -33.34 20.13 14.14
CA LEU A 18 -31.96 19.91 14.56
C LEU A 18 -31.27 19.15 13.42
N VAL A 19 -30.53 19.88 12.59
CA VAL A 19 -29.64 19.26 11.60
C VAL A 19 -28.46 18.71 12.39
N ILE A 20 -28.48 17.41 12.65
CA ILE A 20 -27.31 16.68 13.16
C ILE A 20 -26.28 16.66 12.03
N ALA A 21 -25.03 17.00 12.34
CA ALA A 21 -23.95 16.97 11.36
C ALA A 21 -23.72 15.52 10.88
N ALA A 22 -23.17 15.36 9.68
CA ALA A 22 -22.75 14.04 9.19
C ALA A 22 -21.29 13.78 9.61
N PRO A 23 -20.85 12.51 9.71
CA PRO A 23 -19.43 12.18 9.73
C PRO A 23 -18.71 12.83 8.55
N PRO A 24 -17.45 13.27 8.72
CA PRO A 24 -16.71 13.89 7.64
C PRO A 24 -16.35 12.82 6.60
N SER A 25 -16.25 13.24 5.34
CA SER A 25 -15.65 12.42 4.29
C SER A 25 -14.37 13.09 3.82
N LEU A 26 -13.29 12.32 3.74
CA LEU A 26 -12.03 12.71 3.14
C LEU A 26 -11.81 11.80 1.94
N THR A 27 -11.89 12.36 0.75
CA THR A 27 -11.78 11.60 -0.50
C THR A 27 -10.40 11.72 -1.11
N GLN A 28 -9.75 12.88 -1.02
CA GLN A 28 -8.41 13.14 -1.57
C GLN A 28 -7.62 14.17 -0.75
N LEU A 29 -6.30 14.19 -0.99
CA LEU A 29 -5.33 15.16 -0.48
C LEU A 29 -4.52 15.69 -1.67
N PHE A 30 -4.40 17.02 -1.82
CA PHE A 30 -3.57 17.63 -2.86
C PHE A 30 -2.74 18.81 -2.32
N PRO A 31 -1.41 18.86 -2.52
CA PRO A 31 -0.58 17.82 -3.12
C PRO A 31 -0.59 16.52 -2.29
N ALA A 32 -0.44 15.37 -2.96
CA ALA A 32 -0.41 14.06 -2.30
C ALA A 32 0.98 13.69 -1.74
N GLY A 33 1.95 14.59 -1.86
CA GLY A 33 3.31 14.42 -1.37
C GLY A 33 3.86 15.71 -0.79
N ILE A 34 4.69 15.55 0.23
CA ILE A 34 5.38 16.63 0.92
C ILE A 34 6.86 16.26 1.13
N GLY A 35 7.70 17.27 1.37
CA GLY A 35 9.10 17.09 1.78
C GLY A 35 9.29 17.32 3.28
N ARG A 36 10.52 17.12 3.75
CA ARG A 36 10.93 17.55 5.10
C ARG A 36 11.37 19.02 5.08
N GLY A 37 11.23 19.70 6.23
CA GLY A 37 11.84 21.02 6.44
C GLY A 37 10.99 22.23 6.02
N GLY A 38 9.69 22.04 5.77
CA GLY A 38 8.75 23.12 5.50
C GLY A 38 7.30 22.73 5.75
N ALA A 39 6.44 23.73 5.94
CA ALA A 39 5.00 23.56 6.00
C ALA A 39 4.40 23.58 4.59
N TYR A 40 3.63 22.56 4.24
CA TYR A 40 2.96 22.43 2.96
C TYR A 40 1.47 22.72 3.13
N ARG A 41 0.95 23.63 2.31
CA ARG A 41 -0.48 23.88 2.21
C ARG A 41 -1.12 22.74 1.42
N VAL A 42 -1.99 21.97 2.07
CA VAL A 42 -2.66 20.79 1.49
C VAL A 42 -4.17 20.99 1.48
N GLN A 43 -4.74 20.93 0.29
CA GLN A 43 -6.18 20.90 0.03
C GLN A 43 -6.73 19.51 0.33
N LEU A 44 -7.78 19.47 1.14
CA LEU A 44 -8.61 18.31 1.42
C LEU A 44 -9.84 18.36 0.52
N GLU A 45 -10.20 17.23 -0.08
CA GLU A 45 -11.45 17.08 -0.83
C GLU A 45 -12.41 16.18 -0.05
N GLY A 46 -13.69 16.55 -0.04
CA GLY A 46 -14.74 15.82 0.66
C GLY A 46 -15.73 16.72 1.39
N THR A 47 -16.35 16.20 2.45
CA THR A 47 -17.36 16.90 3.25
C THR A 47 -16.88 17.07 4.68
N PHE A 48 -16.81 18.32 5.15
CA PHE A 48 -16.20 18.66 6.44
C PHE A 48 -17.09 19.60 7.25
N ASP A 49 -18.41 19.42 7.20
CA ASP A 49 -19.34 20.24 7.96
C ASP A 49 -19.68 19.58 9.31
N PRO A 50 -19.52 20.28 10.44
CA PRO A 50 -18.98 21.64 10.58
C PRO A 50 -17.44 21.68 10.42
N TRP A 51 -16.92 22.80 9.90
CA TRP A 51 -15.49 23.12 9.88
C TRP A 51 -15.13 24.02 11.07
N PRO A 52 -13.97 23.86 11.72
CA PRO A 52 -12.91 22.89 11.42
C PRO A 52 -13.21 21.47 11.89
N VAL A 53 -12.68 20.50 11.15
CA VAL A 53 -12.56 19.09 11.59
C VAL A 53 -11.15 18.86 12.12
N GLU A 54 -10.98 17.82 12.95
CA GLU A 54 -9.66 17.35 13.36
C GLU A 54 -9.07 16.48 12.24
N ILE A 55 -7.79 16.64 11.93
CA ILE A 55 -7.06 15.77 10.99
C ILE A 55 -6.05 14.94 11.77
N VAL A 56 -6.16 13.62 11.66
CA VAL A 56 -5.35 12.66 12.41
C VAL A 56 -4.51 11.82 11.46
N ALA A 57 -3.22 11.72 11.73
CA ALA A 57 -2.31 10.80 11.06
C ALA A 57 -2.31 9.42 11.75
N ASP A 58 -2.09 8.36 10.98
CA ASP A 58 -1.99 6.98 11.47
C ASP A 58 -0.75 6.71 12.34
N ARG A 59 0.26 7.58 12.25
CA ARG A 59 1.52 7.49 12.98
C ARG A 59 2.14 8.85 13.23
N ASP A 60 3.05 8.91 14.20
CA ASP A 60 3.83 10.10 14.51
C ASP A 60 4.77 10.50 13.36
N GLY A 61 5.04 11.81 13.26
CA GLY A 61 5.99 12.38 12.30
C GLY A 61 5.46 13.60 11.57
N LEU A 62 4.15 13.84 11.63
CA LEU A 62 3.52 15.01 11.02
C LEU A 62 3.01 15.97 12.11
N GLU A 63 3.14 17.27 11.82
CA GLU A 63 2.45 18.34 12.52
C GLU A 63 1.41 18.91 11.55
N ILE A 64 0.14 18.94 11.97
CA ILE A 64 -0.98 19.32 11.11
C ILE A 64 -1.70 20.50 11.76
N GLU A 65 -1.71 21.62 11.05
CA GLU A 65 -2.43 22.84 11.43
C GLU A 65 -3.67 22.99 10.55
N VAL A 66 -4.85 23.00 11.16
CA VAL A 66 -6.11 23.22 10.44
C VAL A 66 -6.34 24.71 10.26
N THR A 67 -6.53 25.15 9.01
CA THR A 67 -6.66 26.58 8.71
C THR A 67 -8.12 27.06 8.81
N GLU A 68 -8.33 28.38 8.81
CA GLU A 68 -9.66 28.97 8.72
C GLU A 68 -10.34 28.71 7.37
N GLU A 69 -9.56 28.49 6.31
CA GLU A 69 -10.07 28.14 5.00
C GLU A 69 -10.58 26.69 5.00
N LYS A 70 -11.88 26.54 4.72
CA LYS A 70 -12.54 25.24 4.76
C LYS A 70 -11.85 24.24 3.82
N GLY A 71 -11.50 23.08 4.38
CA GLY A 71 -10.85 22.02 3.62
C GLY A 71 -9.36 22.26 3.40
N VAL A 72 -8.71 23.19 4.10
CA VAL A 72 -7.27 23.41 3.94
C VAL A 72 -6.51 23.28 5.25
N VAL A 73 -5.38 22.58 5.18
CA VAL A 73 -4.46 22.36 6.30
C VAL A 73 -3.02 22.68 5.90
N ASN A 74 -2.20 23.06 6.86
CA ASN A 74 -0.75 23.10 6.70
C ASN A 74 -0.16 21.85 7.34
N ILE A 75 0.65 21.09 6.61
CA ILE A 75 1.30 19.87 7.08
C ILE A 75 2.80 20.07 7.06
N THR A 76 3.45 19.83 8.20
CA THR A 76 4.91 19.84 8.34
C THR A 76 5.38 18.45 8.72
N ALA A 77 6.28 17.86 7.94
CA ALA A 77 6.99 16.66 8.36
C ALA A 77 8.12 17.04 9.32
N LYS A 78 8.15 16.42 10.51
CA LYS A 78 9.21 16.59 11.51
C LYS A 78 10.57 16.22 10.89
N ALA A 79 11.65 16.80 11.41
CA ALA A 79 12.99 16.60 10.86
C ALA A 79 13.43 15.12 10.83
N ASP A 80 12.99 14.35 11.82
CA ASP A 80 13.25 12.92 12.01
C ASP A 80 12.11 12.01 11.49
N ALA A 81 11.04 12.59 10.92
CA ALA A 81 9.89 11.84 10.42
C ALA A 81 10.33 10.84 9.33
N PRO A 82 10.15 9.52 9.52
CA PRO A 82 10.50 8.53 8.50
C PRO A 82 9.85 8.85 7.15
N SER A 83 10.63 8.83 6.08
CA SER A 83 10.07 8.96 4.73
C SER A 83 9.15 7.77 4.41
N GLY A 84 8.22 7.96 3.49
CA GLY A 84 7.24 6.95 3.08
C GLY A 84 5.80 7.43 3.26
N VAL A 85 4.87 6.48 3.22
CA VAL A 85 3.43 6.76 3.25
C VAL A 85 2.97 7.02 4.68
N TYR A 86 2.24 8.11 4.86
CA TYR A 86 1.42 8.40 6.02
C TYR A 86 -0.05 8.36 5.58
N TYR A 87 -0.94 7.99 6.48
CA TYR A 87 -2.37 8.00 6.20
C TYR A 87 -3.10 8.97 7.11
N LEU A 88 -3.88 9.87 6.50
CA LEU A 88 -4.67 10.88 7.21
C LEU A 88 -6.15 10.52 7.18
N ARG A 89 -6.87 10.93 8.23
CA ARG A 89 -8.33 10.95 8.25
C ARG A 89 -8.85 12.26 8.85
N ALA A 90 -10.05 12.66 8.42
CA ALA A 90 -10.81 13.73 9.04
C ALA A 90 -11.72 13.17 10.13
N VAL A 91 -11.89 13.91 11.23
CA VAL A 91 -12.65 13.49 12.40
C VAL A 91 -13.49 14.66 12.93
N ASN A 92 -14.77 14.41 13.19
CA ASN A 92 -15.64 15.32 13.93
C ASN A 92 -16.37 14.57 15.05
N ALA A 93 -17.37 15.18 15.69
CA ALA A 93 -18.13 14.56 16.77
C ALA A 93 -18.97 13.35 16.32
N GLU A 94 -19.28 13.25 15.03
CA GLU A 94 -20.22 12.27 14.46
C GLU A 94 -19.50 11.05 13.87
N GLY A 95 -18.21 11.18 13.57
CA GLY A 95 -17.41 10.07 13.09
C GLY A 95 -16.06 10.48 12.51
N ALA A 96 -15.43 9.53 11.85
CA ALA A 96 -14.17 9.71 11.15
C ALA A 96 -14.27 9.21 9.71
N SER A 97 -13.55 9.85 8.79
CA SER A 97 -13.43 9.40 7.42
C SER A 97 -12.58 8.13 7.30
N THR A 98 -12.62 7.50 6.13
CA THR A 98 -11.60 6.51 5.74
C THR A 98 -10.22 7.17 5.62
N LEU A 99 -9.18 6.37 5.75
CA LEU A 99 -7.80 6.81 5.55
C LEU A 99 -7.49 7.22 4.09
N ARG A 100 -6.66 8.27 3.94
CA ARG A 100 -6.10 8.72 2.65
C ARG A 100 -4.59 8.95 2.74
N PRO A 101 -3.82 8.49 1.73
CA PRO A 101 -2.37 8.53 1.77
C PRO A 101 -1.82 9.93 1.48
N ILE A 102 -0.74 10.29 2.17
CA ILE A 102 0.18 11.38 1.84
C ILE A 102 1.61 10.86 1.95
N VAL A 103 2.46 11.17 0.99
CA VAL A 103 3.83 10.64 0.96
C VAL A 103 4.84 11.68 1.42
N VAL A 104 5.61 11.36 2.44
CA VAL A 104 6.78 12.15 2.86
C VAL A 104 7.98 11.69 2.04
N GLY A 105 8.32 12.46 1.00
CA GLY A 105 9.40 12.17 0.07
C GLY A 105 10.77 12.69 0.53
N THR A 106 11.81 12.31 -0.21
CA THR A 106 13.21 12.71 0.02
C THR A 106 13.76 13.69 -1.02
N LEU A 107 13.01 13.94 -2.10
CA LEU A 107 13.38 14.85 -3.20
C LEU A 107 12.71 16.22 -3.06
N ALA A 108 13.20 17.18 -3.84
CA ALA A 108 12.50 18.46 -4.03
C ALA A 108 11.08 18.18 -4.54
N ASN A 109 10.10 18.93 -4.03
CA ASN A 109 8.73 18.82 -4.47
C ASN A 109 8.40 19.99 -5.39
N PHE A 110 7.70 19.69 -6.48
CA PHE A 110 7.09 20.66 -7.38
C PHE A 110 5.59 20.37 -7.43
N THR A 111 4.75 21.39 -7.43
CA THR A 111 3.31 21.23 -7.68
C THR A 111 3.04 21.78 -9.06
N GLU A 112 2.35 21.02 -9.91
CA GLU A 112 2.02 21.47 -11.26
C GLU A 112 1.28 22.82 -11.26
N SER A 113 1.40 23.54 -12.37
CA SER A 113 0.61 24.74 -12.64
C SER A 113 -0.11 24.59 -13.97
N GLU A 114 -1.43 24.76 -13.94
CA GLU A 114 -2.31 24.75 -15.13
C GLU A 114 -2.46 26.15 -15.76
N PRO A 115 -2.71 26.25 -17.08
CA PRO A 115 -2.73 25.17 -18.08
C PRO A 115 -1.31 24.75 -18.51
N ASN A 116 -1.07 23.44 -18.66
CA ASN A 116 0.26 22.92 -19.06
C ASN A 116 0.25 22.07 -20.36
N HIS A 117 -0.90 21.92 -21.01
CA HIS A 117 -1.10 20.99 -22.13
C HIS A 117 -0.67 21.55 -23.50
N GLU A 118 -0.39 22.85 -23.61
CA GLU A 118 0.00 23.49 -24.87
C GLU A 118 1.49 23.36 -25.16
N GLN A 119 1.86 23.27 -26.44
CA GLN A 119 3.26 23.26 -26.87
C GLN A 119 3.98 24.55 -26.41
N GLY A 120 5.01 24.40 -25.57
CA GLY A 120 5.77 25.52 -25.02
C GLY A 120 5.16 26.15 -23.75
N GLY A 121 4.01 25.66 -23.28
CA GLY A 121 3.39 26.02 -22.00
C GLY A 121 3.72 25.03 -20.88
N TRP A 122 4.81 24.27 -21.00
CA TRP A 122 5.17 23.18 -20.09
C TRP A 122 5.56 23.68 -18.70
N ASN A 123 5.32 22.85 -17.69
CA ASN A 123 5.93 23.04 -16.38
C ASN A 123 7.44 22.74 -16.48
N GLU A 124 8.29 23.77 -16.43
CA GLU A 124 9.75 23.59 -16.39
C GLU A 124 10.19 23.15 -14.99
N VAL A 125 10.98 22.06 -14.91
CA VAL A 125 11.39 21.49 -13.62
C VAL A 125 12.88 21.16 -13.56
N ASP A 126 13.46 21.36 -12.39
CA ASP A 126 14.86 21.02 -12.09
C ASP A 126 14.98 19.59 -11.55
N LEU A 127 15.92 18.80 -12.08
CA LEU A 127 16.14 17.41 -11.66
C LEU A 127 17.14 17.31 -10.50
N PRO A 128 16.97 16.34 -9.57
CA PRO A 128 15.83 15.43 -9.43
C PRO A 128 14.65 16.08 -8.69
N VAL A 129 13.43 15.73 -9.08
CA VAL A 129 12.20 16.29 -8.50
C VAL A 129 11.10 15.24 -8.39
N THR A 130 10.23 15.39 -7.40
CA THR A 130 8.91 14.77 -7.40
C THR A 130 7.85 15.83 -7.65
N VAL A 131 7.17 15.72 -8.78
CA VAL A 131 6.02 16.54 -9.15
C VAL A 131 4.77 15.96 -8.49
N ASN A 132 3.95 16.80 -7.88
CA ASN A 132 2.59 16.48 -7.46
C ASN A 132 1.63 17.10 -8.47
N GLY A 133 0.80 16.27 -9.09
CA GLY A 133 -0.14 16.72 -10.10
C GLY A 133 -1.46 15.96 -10.09
N LYS A 134 -2.37 16.41 -10.95
CA LYS A 134 -3.77 16.03 -10.98
C LYS A 134 -4.34 16.25 -12.38
N LEU A 135 -4.70 15.16 -13.06
CA LEU A 135 -5.45 15.19 -14.33
C LEU A 135 -6.91 15.59 -14.04
N ALA A 136 -7.16 16.88 -13.87
CA ALA A 136 -8.41 17.41 -13.31
C ALA A 136 -9.49 17.69 -14.37
N SER A 137 -9.09 17.96 -15.61
CA SER A 137 -9.97 18.47 -16.66
C SER A 137 -10.09 17.49 -17.84
N SER A 138 -11.26 17.42 -18.48
CA SER A 138 -11.54 16.39 -19.51
C SER A 138 -10.44 16.33 -20.58
N ALA A 139 -9.90 15.13 -20.81
CA ALA A 139 -8.79 14.87 -21.74
C ALA A 139 -7.48 15.60 -21.40
N ASP A 140 -7.23 15.81 -20.10
CA ASP A 140 -5.98 16.41 -19.60
C ASP A 140 -4.75 15.64 -20.06
N VAL A 141 -3.71 16.40 -20.40
CA VAL A 141 -2.38 15.90 -20.69
C VAL A 141 -1.39 16.82 -20.02
N ASP A 142 -0.84 16.36 -18.89
CA ASP A 142 0.15 17.12 -18.14
C ASP A 142 1.51 17.05 -18.81
N GLN A 143 2.15 18.21 -19.00
CA GLN A 143 3.46 18.28 -19.65
C GLN A 143 4.52 18.97 -18.78
N PHE A 144 5.64 18.28 -18.63
CA PHE A 144 6.81 18.74 -17.88
C PHE A 144 8.03 18.76 -18.79
N SER A 145 8.81 19.84 -18.77
CA SER A 145 10.02 19.95 -19.57
C SER A 145 11.27 19.76 -18.73
N VAL A 146 12.24 19.06 -19.29
CA VAL A 146 13.55 18.80 -18.69
C VAL A 146 14.64 19.03 -19.72
N VAL A 147 15.79 19.54 -19.29
CA VAL A 147 16.97 19.68 -20.15
C VAL A 147 17.94 18.55 -19.84
N LEU A 148 18.33 17.80 -20.86
CA LEU A 148 19.25 16.67 -20.74
C LEU A 148 20.42 16.83 -21.70
N ASP A 149 21.57 16.29 -21.31
CA ASP A 149 22.73 16.15 -22.18
C ASP A 149 22.70 14.83 -22.96
N LYS A 150 23.26 14.83 -24.17
CA LYS A 150 23.41 13.59 -24.96
C LYS A 150 24.13 12.51 -24.14
N GLY A 151 23.55 11.31 -24.10
CA GLY A 151 24.10 10.16 -23.38
C GLY A 151 23.71 10.12 -21.90
N GLN A 152 22.98 11.12 -21.39
CA GLN A 152 22.48 11.10 -20.03
C GLN A 152 21.27 10.16 -19.92
N THR A 153 21.28 9.28 -18.91
CA THR A 153 20.12 8.46 -18.56
C THR A 153 19.09 9.31 -17.82
N PHE A 154 17.83 9.20 -18.21
CA PHE A 154 16.70 9.83 -17.56
C PHE A 154 15.65 8.79 -17.18
N ILE A 155 14.99 9.01 -16.04
CA ILE A 155 13.92 8.17 -15.52
C ILE A 155 12.74 9.07 -15.14
N ALA A 156 11.56 8.68 -15.60
CA ALA A 156 10.27 9.20 -15.18
C ALA A 156 9.46 8.04 -14.59
N ALA A 157 9.07 8.12 -13.32
CA ALA A 157 8.33 7.08 -12.62
C ALA A 157 7.10 7.66 -11.93
N LEU A 158 5.94 7.08 -12.19
CA LEU A 158 4.67 7.52 -11.60
C LEU A 158 4.33 6.73 -10.34
N GLN A 159 3.74 7.41 -9.37
CA GLN A 159 2.98 6.82 -8.29
C GLN A 159 1.56 7.38 -8.33
N GLY A 160 0.60 6.55 -8.71
CA GLY A 160 -0.80 6.91 -8.86
C GLY A 160 -1.70 5.86 -8.25
N ASN A 161 -1.94 4.80 -8.98
CA ASN A 161 -2.85 3.75 -8.57
C ASN A 161 -2.34 2.98 -7.34
N ARG A 162 -1.11 2.49 -7.38
CA ARG A 162 -0.60 1.53 -6.39
C ARG A 162 -0.53 2.10 -4.98
N ILE A 163 -0.10 3.37 -4.87
CA ILE A 163 0.15 4.05 -3.60
C ILE A 163 -1.00 4.98 -3.20
N LEU A 164 -1.49 5.80 -4.15
CA LEU A 164 -2.50 6.82 -3.86
C LEU A 164 -3.94 6.30 -4.02
N GLY A 165 -4.12 5.11 -4.59
CA GLY A 165 -5.43 4.58 -4.95
C GLY A 165 -6.11 5.41 -6.03
N SER A 166 -5.33 6.14 -6.84
CA SER A 166 -5.84 6.92 -7.96
C SER A 166 -6.50 5.96 -8.97
N PRO A 167 -7.77 6.14 -9.35
CA PRO A 167 -8.48 5.21 -10.24
C PRO A 167 -8.13 5.44 -11.72
N MET A 168 -6.83 5.65 -11.98
CA MET A 168 -6.26 5.94 -13.28
C MET A 168 -5.27 4.85 -13.70
N ASP A 169 -5.29 4.54 -14.99
CA ASP A 169 -4.38 3.69 -15.72
C ASP A 169 -3.54 4.63 -16.59
N ALA A 170 -2.35 4.96 -16.09
CA ALA A 170 -1.59 6.12 -16.54
C ALA A 170 -0.55 5.74 -17.59
N ILE A 171 -0.24 6.70 -18.45
CA ILE A 171 0.73 6.53 -19.54
C ILE A 171 1.72 7.67 -19.48
N ILE A 172 3.01 7.35 -19.45
CA ILE A 172 4.09 8.32 -19.63
C ILE A 172 4.60 8.21 -21.06
N GLN A 173 4.70 9.36 -21.73
CA GLN A 173 5.48 9.52 -22.95
C GLN A 173 6.61 10.52 -22.69
N VAL A 174 7.80 10.24 -23.22
CA VAL A 174 8.84 11.25 -23.34
C VAL A 174 8.98 11.60 -24.82
N ALA A 175 8.85 12.88 -25.15
CA ALA A 175 9.01 13.41 -26.49
C ALA A 175 10.19 14.40 -26.57
N ASP A 176 10.73 14.61 -27.78
CA ASP A 176 11.62 15.74 -28.06
C ASP A 176 10.84 17.07 -28.14
N GLU A 177 11.56 18.18 -28.28
CA GLU A 177 10.96 19.53 -28.35
C GLU A 177 10.04 19.74 -29.56
N ARG A 178 10.08 18.84 -30.56
CA ARG A 178 9.21 18.85 -31.75
C ARG A 178 7.98 17.95 -31.58
N GLY A 179 7.92 17.20 -30.48
CA GLY A 179 6.83 16.29 -30.14
C GLY A 179 7.00 14.86 -30.64
N PHE A 180 8.17 14.48 -31.16
CA PHE A 180 8.45 13.09 -31.52
C PHE A 180 8.66 12.25 -30.26
N ILE A 181 7.89 11.18 -30.10
CA ILE A 181 7.99 10.27 -28.97
C ILE A 181 9.31 9.49 -29.05
N ILE A 182 10.11 9.60 -28.00
CA ILE A 182 11.39 8.91 -27.81
C ILE A 182 11.20 7.62 -27.02
N ALA A 183 10.33 7.65 -26.01
CA ALA A 183 10.02 6.50 -25.17
C ALA A 183 8.60 6.61 -24.60
N GLN A 184 7.99 5.48 -24.30
CA GLN A 184 6.66 5.39 -23.70
C GLN A 184 6.56 4.14 -22.83
N ASN A 185 5.81 4.23 -21.74
CA ASN A 185 5.37 3.10 -20.93
C ASN A 185 4.01 3.42 -20.28
N ASP A 186 3.18 2.39 -20.15
CA ASP A 186 1.86 2.37 -19.54
C ASP A 186 1.86 1.49 -18.29
N ASP A 187 2.47 0.30 -18.36
CA ASP A 187 2.54 -0.64 -17.23
C ASP A 187 3.98 -0.99 -16.83
N GLU A 188 4.42 -0.56 -15.65
CA GLU A 188 5.66 -1.04 -15.02
C GLU A 188 5.38 -1.68 -13.64
N ARG A 189 4.56 -1.03 -12.80
CA ARG A 189 4.21 -1.50 -11.45
C ARG A 189 2.70 -1.66 -11.32
N GLY A 190 2.13 -2.53 -12.14
CA GLY A 190 0.69 -2.49 -12.44
C GLY A 190 0.40 -1.25 -13.30
N TYR A 191 -0.70 -0.56 -13.02
CA TYR A 191 -1.16 0.64 -13.74
C TYR A 191 -0.29 1.92 -13.58
N ASP A 192 0.84 1.80 -12.87
CA ASP A 192 1.77 2.90 -12.63
C ASP A 192 2.99 2.75 -13.57
N PRO A 193 3.16 3.63 -14.57
CA PRO A 193 4.22 3.54 -15.56
C PRO A 193 5.58 4.03 -15.07
N MET A 194 6.64 3.51 -15.70
CA MET A 194 8.00 4.03 -15.60
C MET A 194 8.68 4.02 -16.98
N VAL A 195 9.27 5.15 -17.36
CA VAL A 195 10.12 5.26 -18.54
C VAL A 195 11.57 5.47 -18.12
N SER A 196 12.48 4.70 -18.72
CA SER A 196 13.92 4.98 -18.68
C SER A 196 14.48 5.04 -20.09
N PHE A 197 15.25 6.08 -20.41
CA PHE A 197 15.94 6.17 -21.70
C PHE A 197 17.27 6.92 -21.57
N THR A 198 18.11 6.78 -22.59
CA THR A 198 19.34 7.56 -22.74
C THR A 198 19.12 8.65 -23.77
N ALA A 199 19.35 9.91 -23.40
CA ALA A 199 19.10 11.06 -24.25
C ALA A 199 19.89 10.97 -25.57
N PRO A 200 19.23 10.94 -26.74
CA PRO A 200 19.90 10.76 -28.03
C PRO A 200 20.68 12.02 -28.48
N HIS A 201 20.32 13.18 -27.95
CA HIS A 201 20.95 14.48 -28.17
C HIS A 201 20.81 15.35 -26.91
N SER A 202 21.65 16.38 -26.80
CA SER A 202 21.43 17.43 -25.79
C SER A 202 20.25 18.30 -26.22
N GLY A 203 19.40 18.71 -25.27
CA GLY A 203 18.25 19.56 -25.55
C GLY A 203 17.12 19.37 -24.55
N THR A 204 15.98 19.96 -24.90
CA THR A 204 14.75 19.86 -24.11
C THR A 204 13.97 18.61 -24.48
N PHE A 205 13.56 17.85 -23.46
CA PHE A 205 12.64 16.73 -23.57
C PHE A 205 11.37 17.05 -22.79
N VAL A 206 10.24 16.55 -23.27
CA VAL A 206 8.92 16.79 -22.69
C VAL A 206 8.36 15.46 -22.18
N VAL A 207 8.13 15.38 -20.88
CA VAL A 207 7.40 14.28 -20.27
C VAL A 207 5.91 14.62 -20.34
N ARG A 208 5.13 13.78 -21.02
CA ARG A 208 3.68 13.87 -21.12
C ARG A 208 3.05 12.77 -20.29
N LEU A 209 2.04 13.13 -19.53
CA LEU A 209 1.28 12.22 -18.69
C LEU A 209 -0.21 12.36 -19.00
N PHE A 210 -0.87 11.23 -19.23
CA PHE A 210 -2.31 11.12 -19.42
C PHE A 210 -2.79 9.75 -18.95
N ALA A 211 -4.09 9.53 -18.86
CA ALA A 211 -4.61 8.28 -18.32
C ALA A 211 -5.92 7.81 -18.94
N PHE A 212 -6.20 6.52 -18.76
CA PHE A 212 -7.50 5.86 -18.91
C PHE A 212 -8.05 5.48 -17.53
N PRO A 213 -9.33 5.11 -17.40
CA PRO A 213 -9.83 4.57 -16.13
C PRO A 213 -9.40 3.12 -15.95
N VAL A 214 -8.92 2.77 -14.74
CA VAL A 214 -8.60 1.39 -14.34
C VAL A 214 -9.74 0.42 -14.63
N LYS A 215 -10.99 0.89 -14.49
CA LYS A 215 -12.17 0.17 -14.95
C LYS A 215 -12.57 0.73 -16.31
N PRO A 216 -12.29 0.01 -17.41
CA PRO A 216 -12.66 0.48 -18.74
C PRO A 216 -14.16 0.77 -18.81
N ASN A 217 -14.50 1.84 -19.52
CA ASN A 217 -15.89 2.18 -19.83
C ASN A 217 -16.03 2.39 -21.35
N SER A 218 -17.19 2.81 -21.82
CA SER A 218 -17.43 2.99 -23.26
C SER A 218 -16.76 4.24 -23.86
N SER A 219 -16.02 5.02 -23.08
CA SER A 219 -15.26 6.18 -23.56
C SER A 219 -14.03 5.73 -24.34
N ILE A 220 -13.76 6.39 -25.47
CA ILE A 220 -12.56 6.21 -26.30
C ILE A 220 -11.61 7.41 -26.19
N ALA A 221 -11.61 8.09 -25.04
CA ALA A 221 -10.85 9.32 -24.79
C ALA A 221 -10.04 9.21 -23.50
N PHE A 222 -9.00 10.03 -23.39
CA PHE A 222 -8.27 10.22 -22.14
C PHE A 222 -9.24 10.61 -21.03
N SER A 223 -9.09 9.95 -19.89
CA SER A 223 -9.90 10.18 -18.72
C SER A 223 -9.17 11.12 -17.76
N ALA A 224 -9.95 11.98 -17.14
CA ALA A 224 -9.50 12.95 -16.17
C ALA A 224 -10.66 13.22 -15.22
N GLN A 225 -10.35 13.31 -13.94
CA GLN A 225 -11.31 13.58 -12.88
C GLN A 225 -10.56 14.04 -11.65
N GLY A 226 -11.27 14.71 -10.73
CA GLY A 226 -10.69 15.27 -9.52
C GLY A 226 -9.79 14.30 -8.73
N SER A 227 -10.07 12.99 -8.82
CA SER A 227 -9.34 11.93 -8.14
C SER A 227 -8.11 11.40 -8.86
N TYR A 228 -7.77 11.87 -10.07
CA TYR A 228 -6.60 11.41 -10.83
C TYR A 228 -5.34 12.13 -10.33
N ILE A 229 -5.03 11.92 -9.06
CA ILE A 229 -3.88 12.53 -8.39
C ILE A 229 -2.69 11.61 -8.54
N TYR A 230 -1.52 12.20 -8.76
CA TYR A 230 -0.29 11.47 -8.97
C TYR A 230 0.92 12.16 -8.35
N ARG A 231 1.97 11.36 -8.16
CA ARG A 231 3.33 11.83 -7.91
C ARG A 231 4.25 11.32 -9.01
N LEU A 232 4.87 12.23 -9.75
CA LEU A 232 5.78 11.91 -10.86
C LEU A 232 7.22 12.21 -10.43
N THR A 233 8.03 11.18 -10.26
CA THR A 233 9.46 11.34 -9.97
C THR A 233 10.24 11.43 -11.27
N LEU A 234 10.94 12.54 -11.48
CA LEU A 234 11.81 12.78 -12.61
C LEU A 234 13.25 12.88 -12.12
N THR A 235 14.14 12.10 -12.70
CA THR A 235 15.56 12.08 -12.29
C THR A 235 16.49 11.68 -13.43
N ASN A 236 17.71 12.20 -13.38
CA ASN A 236 18.85 11.76 -14.19
C ASN A 236 20.00 11.21 -13.33
N GLN A 237 19.67 10.86 -12.07
CA GLN A 237 20.58 10.34 -11.06
C GLN A 237 20.22 8.88 -10.72
N ALA A 238 20.77 8.36 -9.62
CA ALA A 238 20.45 7.02 -9.13
C ALA A 238 18.95 6.86 -8.83
N TYR A 239 18.40 5.71 -9.20
CA TYR A 239 16.98 5.39 -9.00
C TYR A 239 16.82 3.98 -8.44
N LEU A 240 16.23 3.89 -7.25
CA LEU A 240 15.92 2.65 -6.54
C LEU A 240 14.67 1.99 -7.12
N GLN A 241 14.82 0.74 -7.53
CA GLN A 241 13.70 -0.09 -7.98
C GLN A 241 13.24 -1.11 -6.94
N TYR A 242 14.18 -1.71 -6.21
CA TYR A 242 13.92 -2.65 -5.11
C TYR A 242 15.22 -2.88 -4.31
N THR A 243 15.12 -3.68 -3.24
CA THR A 243 16.30 -4.12 -2.48
C THR A 243 16.50 -5.63 -2.56
N LEU A 244 17.74 -6.09 -2.37
CA LEU A 244 18.03 -7.50 -2.12
C LEU A 244 18.71 -7.66 -0.76
N PRO A 245 18.17 -8.51 0.14
CA PRO A 245 16.88 -9.20 0.05
C PRO A 245 15.65 -8.25 0.04
N LEU A 246 14.49 -8.77 -0.38
CA LEU A 246 13.17 -8.11 -0.38
C LEU A 246 12.51 -8.03 1.02
N GLY A 247 13.31 -8.20 2.06
CA GLY A 247 12.87 -8.24 3.45
C GLY A 247 14.06 -8.43 4.38
N VAL A 248 13.83 -8.13 5.64
CA VAL A 248 14.81 -8.21 6.73
C VAL A 248 14.25 -9.03 7.87
N SER A 249 15.09 -9.43 8.82
CA SER A 249 14.66 -10.16 10.00
C SER A 249 15.61 -9.97 11.16
N GLY A 250 15.10 -9.54 12.32
CA GLY A 250 15.89 -9.45 13.55
C GLY A 250 17.15 -8.59 13.35
N GLU A 251 18.34 -9.20 13.48
CA GLU A 251 19.64 -8.54 13.29
C GLU A 251 20.08 -8.44 11.83
N GLN A 252 19.45 -9.18 10.90
CA GLN A 252 19.71 -9.06 9.47
C GLN A 252 19.06 -7.78 8.94
N ARG A 253 19.84 -6.70 8.87
CA ARG A 253 19.37 -5.36 8.50
C ARG A 253 20.05 -4.76 7.29
N GLU A 254 21.05 -5.42 6.72
CA GLU A 254 21.72 -4.97 5.51
C GLU A 254 20.93 -5.37 4.27
N VAL A 255 20.78 -4.42 3.34
CA VAL A 255 20.21 -4.64 2.01
C VAL A 255 21.10 -4.01 0.95
N GLU A 256 21.17 -4.64 -0.22
CA GLU A 256 21.69 -4.05 -1.45
C GLU A 256 20.58 -3.31 -2.18
N LEU A 257 20.88 -2.10 -2.66
CA LEU A 257 19.98 -1.30 -3.46
C LEU A 257 20.10 -1.71 -4.92
N VAL A 258 18.98 -2.03 -5.55
CA VAL A 258 18.95 -2.44 -6.95
C VAL A 258 18.18 -1.42 -7.78
N GLY A 259 18.80 -0.98 -8.88
CA GLY A 259 18.24 0.00 -9.79
C GLY A 259 19.32 0.75 -10.57
N ALA A 260 18.94 1.84 -11.22
CA ALA A 260 19.86 2.60 -12.07
C ALA A 260 20.95 3.27 -11.23
N SER A 261 22.22 3.07 -11.61
CA SER A 261 23.41 3.64 -10.95
C SER A 261 23.56 3.27 -9.47
N LEU A 262 23.12 2.06 -9.07
CA LEU A 262 23.14 1.58 -7.68
C LEU A 262 23.95 0.29 -7.47
N GLN A 263 24.71 -0.17 -8.47
CA GLN A 263 25.45 -1.43 -8.39
C GLN A 263 26.39 -1.49 -7.17
N GLY A 264 26.23 -2.51 -6.33
CA GLY A 264 27.05 -2.72 -5.14
C GLY A 264 26.77 -1.75 -3.98
N VAL A 265 25.75 -0.90 -4.06
CA VAL A 265 25.39 0.03 -2.99
C VAL A 265 24.61 -0.73 -1.91
N LYS A 266 25.21 -0.86 -0.73
CA LYS A 266 24.59 -1.50 0.44
C LYS A 266 24.18 -0.48 1.51
N LYS A 267 23.09 -0.75 2.21
CA LYS A 267 22.55 0.08 3.30
C LYS A 267 22.10 -0.79 4.47
N SER A 268 22.39 -0.34 5.69
CA SER A 268 21.78 -0.86 6.90
C SER A 268 20.46 -0.14 7.16
N LEU A 269 19.43 -0.87 7.56
CA LEU A 269 18.11 -0.33 7.90
C LEU A 269 17.97 -0.09 9.40
N ASP A 270 18.15 1.17 9.79
CA ASP A 270 18.11 1.57 11.20
C ASP A 270 16.67 1.86 11.71
N THR A 271 15.75 2.12 10.78
CA THR A 271 14.33 2.36 11.11
C THR A 271 13.59 1.04 11.30
N PRO A 272 12.76 0.87 12.35
CA PRO A 272 11.88 -0.29 12.47
C PRO A 272 11.02 -0.48 11.23
N MET A 273 11.07 -1.67 10.64
CA MET A 273 10.23 -2.04 9.50
C MET A 273 8.95 -2.72 9.99
N PRO A 274 7.84 -2.58 9.26
CA PRO A 274 6.59 -3.24 9.63
C PRO A 274 6.71 -4.76 9.63
N LYS A 275 6.09 -5.41 10.63
CA LYS A 275 6.22 -6.86 10.88
C LYS A 275 5.27 -7.76 10.08
N SER A 276 4.31 -7.19 9.35
CA SER A 276 3.21 -7.96 8.73
C SER A 276 2.61 -7.35 7.47
N ALA A 277 3.06 -6.16 7.07
CA ALA A 277 2.73 -5.52 5.81
C ALA A 277 4.02 -4.94 5.25
N ALA A 278 4.19 -4.87 3.93
CA ALA A 278 5.33 -4.16 3.37
C ALA A 278 5.21 -2.66 3.70
N GLY A 279 6.30 -2.05 4.14
CA GLY A 279 6.45 -0.61 4.27
C GLY A 279 7.22 -0.05 3.09
N MET A 280 6.85 1.16 2.68
CA MET A 280 7.59 1.90 1.66
C MET A 280 8.89 2.47 2.25
N LEU A 281 10.01 2.06 1.69
CA LEU A 281 11.35 2.54 2.03
C LEU A 281 11.86 3.51 0.96
N MET A 282 12.34 4.66 1.42
CA MET A 282 13.01 5.67 0.60
C MET A 282 14.36 6.03 1.24
N PHE A 283 15.35 6.39 0.42
CA PHE A 283 16.64 6.87 0.90
C PHE A 283 16.86 8.33 0.52
N VAL A 284 17.47 9.08 1.42
CA VAL A 284 17.89 10.46 1.14
C VAL A 284 18.92 10.45 0.02
N GLY A 285 18.70 11.27 -1.01
CA GLY A 285 19.60 11.40 -2.17
C GLY A 285 19.49 10.26 -3.20
N VAL A 286 18.53 9.35 -3.06
CA VAL A 286 18.24 8.31 -4.06
C VAL A 286 16.76 8.44 -4.45
N ALA A 287 16.49 8.62 -5.74
CA ALA A 287 15.11 8.65 -6.24
C ALA A 287 14.50 7.25 -6.21
N GLY A 288 13.17 7.17 -6.19
CA GLY A 288 12.45 5.89 -6.16
C GLY A 288 12.33 5.28 -4.77
N GLU A 289 11.78 4.07 -4.74
CA GLU A 289 11.37 3.40 -3.51
C GLU A 289 11.38 1.88 -3.66
N SER A 290 11.44 1.20 -2.51
CA SER A 290 11.26 -0.25 -2.40
C SER A 290 10.23 -0.55 -1.33
N ASP A 291 9.43 -1.59 -1.55
CA ASP A 291 8.65 -2.21 -0.51
C ASP A 291 9.53 -3.20 0.27
N ILE A 292 9.46 -3.16 1.59
CA ILE A 292 10.23 -4.04 2.46
C ILE A 292 9.44 -4.44 3.71
N VAL A 293 9.71 -5.63 4.23
CA VAL A 293 9.05 -6.17 5.43
C VAL A 293 10.09 -6.70 6.42
N ASP A 294 9.80 -6.61 7.72
CA ASP A 294 10.48 -7.41 8.74
C ASP A 294 9.67 -8.68 8.97
N SER A 295 10.00 -9.76 8.27
CA SER A 295 9.18 -10.98 8.29
C SER A 295 9.39 -11.83 9.55
N GLY A 296 10.43 -11.54 10.34
CA GLY A 296 10.88 -12.40 11.44
C GLY A 296 11.49 -13.74 11.01
N ILE A 297 11.62 -14.01 9.70
CA ILE A 297 12.26 -15.21 9.16
C ILE A 297 13.51 -14.85 8.36
N ALA A 298 14.53 -15.72 8.41
CA ALA A 298 15.82 -15.45 7.77
C ALA A 298 15.66 -15.21 6.26
N HIS A 299 16.22 -14.10 5.78
CA HIS A 299 16.20 -13.74 4.37
C HIS A 299 17.51 -14.16 3.68
N VAL A 300 17.41 -14.83 2.53
CA VAL A 300 18.57 -15.18 1.70
C VAL A 300 18.33 -14.70 0.27
N VAL A 301 19.41 -14.46 -0.47
CA VAL A 301 19.35 -14.09 -1.89
C VAL A 301 19.62 -15.34 -2.72
N ALA A 302 18.82 -15.55 -3.77
CA ALA A 302 19.06 -16.61 -4.73
C ALA A 302 20.39 -16.36 -5.46
N THR A 303 21.21 -17.40 -5.61
CA THR A 303 22.45 -17.29 -6.38
C THR A 303 22.14 -17.40 -7.86
N MET A 304 22.86 -16.66 -8.71
CA MET A 304 22.72 -16.74 -10.18
C MET A 304 22.90 -18.16 -10.76
N GLU A 305 23.58 -19.05 -10.04
CA GLU A 305 23.83 -20.44 -10.43
C GLU A 305 22.74 -21.41 -9.93
N SER A 306 21.66 -20.91 -9.31
CA SER A 306 20.57 -21.74 -8.78
C SER A 306 19.82 -22.39 -9.94
N SER A 307 20.11 -23.66 -10.23
CA SER A 307 19.52 -24.36 -11.37
C SER A 307 19.18 -25.82 -11.03
N LYS A 308 18.57 -26.54 -11.98
CA LYS A 308 18.32 -27.98 -11.82
C LYS A 308 19.60 -28.79 -11.62
N GLU A 309 20.69 -28.36 -12.25
CA GLU A 309 22.01 -28.99 -12.17
C GLU A 309 22.74 -28.60 -10.88
N THR A 310 22.53 -27.37 -10.41
CA THR A 310 23.14 -26.82 -9.19
C THR A 310 22.10 -26.22 -8.24
N PRO A 311 21.22 -27.04 -7.62
CA PRO A 311 20.19 -26.52 -6.72
C PRO A 311 20.77 -25.81 -5.49
N GLN A 312 20.25 -24.63 -5.16
CA GLN A 312 20.66 -23.89 -3.96
C GLN A 312 20.05 -24.54 -2.71
N GLY A 313 20.89 -25.01 -1.79
CA GLY A 313 20.45 -25.54 -0.50
C GLY A 313 19.89 -24.45 0.42
N ILE A 314 18.77 -24.72 1.07
CA ILE A 314 18.07 -23.77 1.96
C ILE A 314 17.70 -24.40 3.31
N SER A 315 17.60 -23.58 4.36
CA SER A 315 17.12 -23.96 5.69
C SER A 315 15.68 -23.47 5.93
N VAL A 316 14.91 -24.11 6.82
CA VAL A 316 13.52 -23.73 7.11
C VAL A 316 13.36 -23.31 8.58
N PRO A 317 12.71 -22.17 8.88
CA PRO A 317 12.05 -21.26 7.95
C PRO A 317 13.04 -20.35 7.19
N THR A 318 12.69 -19.96 5.97
CA THR A 318 13.44 -18.98 5.18
C THR A 318 12.55 -18.20 4.22
N SER A 319 12.99 -17.00 3.88
CA SER A 319 12.52 -16.25 2.72
C SER A 319 13.66 -16.05 1.73
N VAL A 320 13.50 -16.49 0.49
CA VAL A 320 14.47 -16.30 -0.59
C VAL A 320 14.01 -15.16 -1.50
N SER A 321 14.89 -14.19 -1.75
CA SER A 321 14.68 -13.18 -2.79
C SER A 321 15.48 -13.58 -4.03
N GLY A 322 14.82 -13.81 -5.15
CA GLY A 322 15.47 -14.21 -6.41
C GLY A 322 15.03 -13.36 -7.59
N VAL A 323 15.77 -13.49 -8.70
CA VAL A 323 15.51 -12.80 -9.97
C VAL A 323 15.61 -13.84 -11.07
N ILE A 324 14.55 -14.04 -11.84
CA ILE A 324 14.57 -14.88 -13.05
C ILE A 324 15.24 -14.05 -14.13
N GLU A 325 16.55 -14.25 -14.34
CA GLU A 325 17.38 -13.27 -15.06
C GLU A 325 17.17 -13.32 -16.57
N ALA A 326 16.87 -14.50 -17.10
CA ALA A 326 16.79 -14.75 -18.54
C ALA A 326 15.52 -15.51 -18.92
N PRO A 327 15.09 -15.43 -20.19
CA PRO A 327 13.98 -16.24 -20.68
C PRO A 327 14.22 -17.74 -20.42
N SER A 328 13.17 -18.42 -19.96
CA SER A 328 13.18 -19.85 -19.57
C SER A 328 14.06 -20.22 -18.38
N ASP A 329 14.62 -19.25 -17.68
CA ASP A 329 15.35 -19.48 -16.43
C ASP A 329 14.44 -20.10 -15.35
N VAL A 330 15.04 -20.93 -14.50
CA VAL A 330 14.36 -21.66 -13.43
C VAL A 330 15.30 -21.74 -12.23
N ASP A 331 14.98 -20.97 -11.19
CA ASP A 331 15.64 -21.07 -9.90
C ASP A 331 15.20 -22.34 -9.17
N VAL A 332 16.14 -23.12 -8.66
CA VAL A 332 15.86 -24.39 -7.98
C VAL A 332 16.46 -24.42 -6.58
N PHE A 333 15.60 -24.60 -5.59
CA PHE A 333 15.98 -24.69 -4.18
C PHE A 333 15.84 -26.11 -3.65
N LYS A 334 16.85 -26.59 -2.92
CA LYS A 334 16.84 -27.90 -2.27
C LYS A 334 16.52 -27.76 -0.79
N LEU A 335 15.44 -28.42 -0.36
CA LEU A 335 15.05 -28.58 1.03
C LEU A 335 15.17 -30.06 1.44
N ASP A 336 15.87 -30.35 2.53
CA ASP A 336 15.84 -31.69 3.14
C ASP A 336 14.58 -31.81 4.02
N ALA A 337 13.53 -32.45 3.47
CA ALA A 337 12.24 -32.63 4.13
C ALA A 337 12.28 -33.80 5.12
N VAL A 338 11.56 -33.64 6.23
CA VAL A 338 11.42 -34.65 7.28
C VAL A 338 10.05 -35.31 7.17
N LYS A 339 10.02 -36.64 7.19
CA LYS A 339 8.80 -37.45 7.10
C LYS A 339 7.75 -36.98 8.10
N ASP A 340 6.50 -36.92 7.62
CA ASP A 340 5.32 -36.48 8.35
C ASP A 340 5.28 -35.00 8.75
N GLU A 341 6.37 -34.24 8.56
CA GLU A 341 6.29 -32.79 8.61
C GLU A 341 5.53 -32.22 7.42
N GLN A 342 4.87 -31.10 7.66
CA GLN A 342 4.15 -30.36 6.65
C GLN A 342 4.82 -29.00 6.47
N TYR A 343 4.99 -28.59 5.21
CA TYR A 343 5.63 -27.35 4.80
C TYR A 343 4.62 -26.48 4.08
N GLU A 344 4.72 -25.17 4.29
CA GLU A 344 4.01 -24.16 3.52
C GLU A 344 5.03 -23.39 2.68
N ILE A 345 4.76 -23.33 1.38
CA ILE A 345 5.65 -22.76 0.38
C ILE A 345 4.83 -21.77 -0.43
N SER A 346 5.21 -20.51 -0.45
CA SER A 346 4.53 -19.46 -1.21
C SER A 346 5.53 -18.57 -1.92
N VAL A 347 5.17 -18.08 -3.11
CA VAL A 347 5.98 -17.09 -3.84
C VAL A 347 5.13 -15.87 -4.16
N GLU A 348 5.70 -14.68 -3.96
CA GLU A 348 5.08 -13.39 -4.29
C GLU A 348 5.99 -12.64 -5.28
N SER A 349 5.40 -12.12 -6.35
CA SER A 349 6.09 -11.29 -7.35
C SER A 349 5.20 -10.11 -7.76
N ARG A 350 4.10 -10.37 -8.48
CA ARG A 350 3.20 -9.30 -8.97
C ARG A 350 2.52 -8.56 -7.82
N LYS A 351 2.19 -9.26 -6.73
CA LYS A 351 1.68 -8.64 -5.51
C LYS A 351 2.65 -7.64 -4.88
N LEU A 352 3.96 -7.80 -5.12
CA LEU A 352 5.00 -6.86 -4.70
C LEU A 352 5.29 -5.79 -5.77
N GLY A 353 4.64 -5.86 -6.93
CA GLY A 353 4.81 -4.94 -8.06
C GLY A 353 5.95 -5.33 -9.00
N PHE A 354 6.35 -6.61 -9.05
CA PHE A 354 7.35 -7.14 -9.98
C PHE A 354 6.71 -7.75 -11.23
N ALA A 355 7.53 -7.98 -12.26
CA ALA A 355 7.06 -8.38 -13.58
C ALA A 355 6.80 -9.89 -13.69
N ALA A 356 7.46 -10.71 -12.87
CA ALA A 356 7.36 -12.17 -13.01
C ALA A 356 5.95 -12.66 -12.71
N ASP A 357 5.42 -13.48 -13.60
CA ASP A 357 4.23 -14.29 -13.37
C ASP A 357 4.69 -15.59 -12.70
N ALA A 358 4.71 -15.59 -11.36
CA ALA A 358 5.45 -16.60 -10.62
C ALA A 358 4.76 -17.96 -10.72
N HIS A 359 5.48 -18.99 -11.18
CA HIS A 359 4.99 -20.35 -11.26
C HIS A 359 5.81 -21.25 -10.33
N LEU A 360 5.13 -21.95 -9.41
CA LEU A 360 5.76 -22.72 -8.33
C LEU A 360 5.55 -24.22 -8.51
N GLU A 361 6.64 -24.99 -8.54
CA GLU A 361 6.61 -26.45 -8.74
C GLU A 361 7.47 -27.16 -7.69
N LEU A 362 6.99 -28.30 -7.21
CA LEU A 362 7.74 -29.18 -6.29
C LEU A 362 8.06 -30.49 -6.99
N PHE A 363 9.30 -30.95 -6.85
CA PHE A 363 9.78 -32.21 -7.40
C PHE A 363 10.44 -33.09 -6.33
N ASP A 364 10.33 -34.41 -6.51
CA ASP A 364 11.09 -35.39 -5.74
C ASP A 364 12.52 -35.57 -6.33
N PRO A 365 13.40 -36.36 -5.67
CA PRO A 365 14.76 -36.58 -6.15
C PRO A 365 14.89 -37.27 -7.50
N ASP A 366 13.84 -37.97 -7.94
CA ASP A 366 13.80 -38.64 -9.23
C ASP A 366 13.27 -37.71 -10.35
N GLY A 367 12.99 -36.45 -10.02
CA GLY A 367 12.47 -35.44 -10.94
C GLY A 367 10.97 -35.60 -11.23
N LYS A 368 10.25 -36.37 -10.43
CA LYS A 368 8.80 -36.50 -10.55
C LYS A 368 8.13 -35.32 -9.84
N SER A 369 7.19 -34.69 -10.55
CA SER A 369 6.37 -33.60 -10.00
C SER A 369 5.54 -34.10 -8.81
N LEU A 370 5.72 -33.46 -7.67
CA LEU A 370 4.97 -33.67 -6.43
C LEU A 370 3.72 -32.79 -6.39
N THR A 371 3.85 -31.52 -6.77
CA THR A 371 2.76 -30.53 -6.79
C THR A 371 3.12 -29.39 -7.73
N VAL A 372 2.10 -28.81 -8.39
CA VAL A 372 2.22 -27.63 -9.26
C VAL A 372 1.14 -26.64 -8.86
N LYS A 373 1.49 -25.35 -8.79
CA LYS A 373 0.53 -24.26 -8.57
C LYS A 373 0.97 -23.01 -9.34
N ASP A 374 0.02 -22.37 -10.02
CA ASP A 374 0.26 -21.28 -10.98
C ASP A 374 -0.45 -19.98 -10.55
N ASP A 375 -1.78 -19.99 -10.46
CA ASP A 375 -2.56 -18.86 -9.94
C ASP A 375 -3.32 -19.25 -8.67
N GLU A 376 -3.42 -18.34 -7.70
CA GLU A 376 -4.39 -18.49 -6.58
C GLU A 376 -5.83 -18.24 -7.07
N SER A 377 -6.02 -17.27 -7.98
CA SER A 377 -7.31 -17.00 -8.63
C SER A 377 -7.12 -16.22 -9.93
N GLY A 378 -8.15 -16.11 -10.78
CA GLY A 378 -8.07 -15.34 -12.04
C GLY A 378 -7.81 -13.83 -11.89
N SER A 379 -7.74 -13.31 -10.66
CA SER A 379 -7.35 -11.92 -10.34
C SER A 379 -6.10 -11.83 -9.45
N GLU A 380 -5.54 -12.97 -9.03
CA GLU A 380 -4.32 -13.07 -8.23
C GLU A 380 -3.34 -14.00 -8.95
N TYR A 381 -2.47 -13.39 -9.77
CA TYR A 381 -1.49 -14.04 -10.63
C TYR A 381 -0.24 -14.57 -9.89
N ASP A 382 -0.20 -14.47 -8.56
CA ASP A 382 0.81 -15.18 -7.78
C ASP A 382 0.16 -16.50 -7.30
N PRO A 383 0.90 -17.63 -7.26
CA PRO A 383 0.36 -19.00 -7.09
C PRO A 383 -0.18 -19.28 -5.68
N GLY A 384 -0.20 -18.28 -4.80
CA GLY A 384 -0.53 -18.42 -3.39
C GLY A 384 0.33 -19.47 -2.68
N THR A 385 -0.26 -20.17 -1.70
CA THR A 385 0.49 -21.12 -0.86
C THR A 385 0.25 -22.57 -1.27
N ILE A 386 1.34 -23.35 -1.41
CA ILE A 386 1.33 -24.81 -1.47
C ILE A 386 1.56 -25.37 -0.07
N THR A 387 0.70 -26.29 0.35
CA THR A 387 0.91 -27.09 1.56
C THR A 387 1.36 -28.50 1.19
N TYR A 388 2.61 -28.84 1.51
CA TYR A 388 3.20 -30.14 1.20
C TYR A 388 3.46 -30.95 2.46
N LYS A 389 2.92 -32.18 2.55
CA LYS A 389 3.25 -33.13 3.62
C LYS A 389 4.28 -34.13 3.11
N ALA A 390 5.45 -34.18 3.74
CA ALA A 390 6.49 -35.14 3.39
C ALA A 390 6.09 -36.57 3.79
N THR A 391 6.26 -37.52 2.88
CA THR A 391 5.92 -38.94 3.09
C THR A 391 7.13 -39.79 3.49
N VAL A 392 8.33 -39.29 3.24
CA VAL A 392 9.62 -39.88 3.54
C VAL A 392 10.62 -38.79 3.93
N ASP A 393 11.69 -39.16 4.62
CA ASP A 393 12.83 -38.27 4.81
C ASP A 393 13.61 -38.16 3.50
N GLY A 394 14.04 -36.96 3.14
CA GLY A 394 14.89 -36.76 1.97
C GLY A 394 14.69 -35.43 1.27
N PRO A 395 15.47 -35.17 0.22
CA PRO A 395 15.42 -33.90 -0.46
C PRO A 395 14.15 -33.75 -1.29
N ILE A 396 13.63 -32.53 -1.33
CA ILE A 396 12.66 -32.06 -2.32
C ILE A 396 13.23 -30.82 -3.01
N PHE A 397 12.78 -30.57 -4.23
CA PHE A 397 13.24 -29.46 -5.06
C PHE A 397 12.08 -28.51 -5.33
N VAL A 398 12.26 -27.25 -4.97
CA VAL A 398 11.29 -26.17 -5.18
C VAL A 398 11.76 -25.35 -6.37
N HIS A 399 10.99 -25.35 -7.45
CA HIS A 399 11.29 -24.60 -8.66
C HIS A 399 10.46 -23.33 -8.68
N VAL A 400 11.11 -22.21 -8.96
CA VAL A 400 10.47 -20.92 -9.25
C VAL A 400 10.84 -20.50 -10.66
N ARG A 401 9.85 -20.14 -11.45
CA ARG A 401 10.02 -19.67 -12.84
C ARG A 401 8.89 -18.74 -13.23
N ASP A 402 9.03 -18.11 -14.39
CA ASP A 402 7.94 -17.35 -15.01
C ASP A 402 6.98 -18.31 -15.74
N ALA A 403 5.68 -18.09 -15.61
CA ALA A 403 4.62 -18.89 -16.25
C ALA A 403 4.74 -18.86 -17.79
N PHE A 404 5.11 -17.70 -18.35
CA PHE A 404 5.28 -17.47 -19.78
C PHE A 404 6.73 -17.63 -20.27
N ARG A 405 7.65 -18.07 -19.39
CA ARG A 405 9.08 -18.23 -19.67
C ARG A 405 9.80 -16.93 -20.02
N HIS A 406 9.28 -15.79 -19.57
CA HIS A 406 10.02 -14.54 -19.60
C HIS A 406 11.09 -14.50 -18.49
N GLY A 407 11.93 -13.49 -18.55
CA GLY A 407 12.96 -13.19 -17.56
C GLY A 407 13.50 -11.80 -17.78
N GLY A 408 14.15 -11.24 -16.78
CA GLY A 408 14.76 -9.92 -16.85
C GLY A 408 14.90 -9.26 -15.47
N PRO A 409 15.46 -8.04 -15.43
CA PRO A 409 15.89 -7.40 -14.19
C PRO A 409 14.77 -7.07 -13.19
N ARG A 410 13.50 -7.10 -13.64
CA ARG A 410 12.31 -6.93 -12.81
C ARG A 410 11.50 -8.21 -12.58
N HIS A 411 11.96 -9.37 -13.05
CA HIS A 411 11.36 -10.68 -12.75
C HIS A 411 11.82 -11.16 -11.37
N VAL A 412 11.64 -10.29 -10.37
CA VAL A 412 12.05 -10.51 -8.99
C VAL A 412 10.92 -11.20 -8.24
N TYR A 413 11.24 -12.10 -7.33
CA TYR A 413 10.26 -12.76 -6.49
C TYR A 413 10.77 -12.92 -5.05
N ARG A 414 9.82 -13.11 -4.13
CA ARG A 414 10.06 -13.54 -2.76
C ARG A 414 9.41 -14.89 -2.50
N LEU A 415 10.22 -15.94 -2.42
CA LEU A 415 9.80 -17.27 -1.99
C LEU A 415 9.85 -17.34 -0.47
N THR A 416 8.84 -17.92 0.17
CA THR A 416 8.80 -18.15 1.61
C THR A 416 8.51 -19.62 1.87
N ILE A 417 9.34 -20.25 2.70
CA ILE A 417 9.23 -21.65 3.07
C ILE A 417 9.29 -21.76 4.58
N GLN A 418 8.25 -22.34 5.17
CA GLN A 418 8.15 -22.56 6.61
C GLN A 418 7.48 -23.88 6.93
N LYS A 419 7.65 -24.37 8.16
CA LYS A 419 6.84 -25.49 8.66
C LYS A 419 5.40 -25.00 8.84
N SER A 420 4.45 -25.85 8.48
CA SER A 420 3.03 -25.65 8.74
C SER A 420 2.79 -25.75 10.25
N THR A 421 2.78 -24.60 10.92
CA THR A 421 2.49 -24.52 12.35
C THR A 421 1.11 -23.89 12.58
N PRO A 422 0.27 -24.46 13.45
CA PRO A 422 -1.02 -23.89 13.84
C PRO A 422 -0.93 -22.40 14.18
N ARG A 423 -1.69 -21.58 13.45
CA ARG A 423 -1.78 -20.13 13.63
C ARG A 423 -3.12 -19.57 13.16
N TYR A 424 -3.35 -18.28 13.41
CA TYR A 424 -4.57 -17.59 12.99
C TYR A 424 -4.28 -16.15 12.55
N THR A 425 -5.17 -15.59 11.74
CA THR A 425 -5.19 -14.17 11.39
C THR A 425 -6.50 -13.54 11.84
N LEU A 426 -6.46 -12.23 12.06
CA LEU A 426 -7.62 -11.42 12.45
C LEU A 426 -7.82 -10.31 11.42
N GLU A 427 -9.04 -10.18 10.92
CA GLU A 427 -9.41 -9.20 9.92
C GLU A 427 -10.64 -8.39 10.34
N LEU A 428 -10.55 -7.06 10.18
CA LEU A 428 -11.65 -6.12 10.39
C LEU A 428 -12.27 -5.74 9.05
N ALA A 429 -13.59 -5.52 9.07
CA ALA A 429 -14.33 -5.11 7.89
C ALA A 429 -14.21 -3.61 7.58
N ALA A 430 -13.83 -2.79 8.57
CA ALA A 430 -13.70 -1.34 8.44
C ALA A 430 -12.53 -0.80 9.27
N ASP A 431 -12.05 0.38 8.88
CA ASP A 431 -10.95 1.13 9.51
C ASP A 431 -11.43 2.20 10.50
N THR A 432 -12.75 2.36 10.63
CA THR A 432 -13.41 3.32 11.51
C THR A 432 -14.77 2.79 11.95
N TYR A 433 -15.15 3.05 13.20
CA TYR A 433 -16.49 2.80 13.71
C TYR A 433 -16.99 3.98 14.54
N THR A 434 -18.29 4.25 14.45
CA THR A 434 -18.99 5.23 15.29
C THR A 434 -19.91 4.51 16.27
N LYS A 435 -19.71 4.72 17.57
CA LYS A 435 -20.62 4.27 18.63
C LYS A 435 -21.56 5.42 19.03
N LYS A 436 -22.87 5.21 18.94
CA LYS A 436 -23.87 6.15 19.46
C LYS A 436 -24.04 5.99 20.98
N ALA A 437 -24.37 7.08 21.68
CA ALA A 437 -24.40 7.13 23.15
C ALA A 437 -25.20 6.01 23.82
N ALA A 438 -26.43 5.78 23.35
CA ALA A 438 -27.37 4.82 23.93
C ALA A 438 -27.32 3.41 23.32
N GLU A 439 -26.50 3.19 22.29
CA GLU A 439 -26.44 1.93 21.55
C GLU A 439 -25.09 1.25 21.79
N ALA A 440 -25.12 -0.08 21.92
CA ALA A 440 -23.89 -0.85 21.85
C ALA A 440 -23.38 -0.86 20.41
N LEU A 441 -22.07 -0.72 20.24
CA LEU A 441 -21.42 -0.85 18.94
C LEU A 441 -20.92 -2.29 18.77
N GLU A 442 -21.33 -2.93 17.68
CA GLU A 442 -20.85 -4.25 17.28
C GLU A 442 -19.73 -4.14 16.25
N ILE A 443 -18.58 -4.75 16.56
CA ILE A 443 -17.42 -4.81 15.67
C ILE A 443 -17.19 -6.27 15.27
N PRO A 444 -17.51 -6.66 14.02
CA PRO A 444 -17.23 -7.99 13.54
C PRO A 444 -15.73 -8.16 13.27
N VAL A 445 -15.16 -9.24 13.82
CA VAL A 445 -13.78 -9.66 13.59
C VAL A 445 -13.80 -11.03 12.93
N THR A 446 -13.19 -11.14 11.77
CA THR A 446 -13.02 -12.43 11.08
C THR A 446 -11.76 -13.10 11.61
N VAL A 447 -11.90 -14.29 12.17
CA VAL A 447 -10.81 -15.16 12.62
C VAL A 447 -10.61 -16.22 11.56
N THR A 448 -9.45 -16.20 10.89
CA THR A 448 -9.07 -17.25 9.94
C THR A 448 -8.07 -18.19 10.60
N ARG A 449 -8.39 -19.48 10.65
CA ARG A 449 -7.52 -20.52 11.24
C ARG A 449 -6.71 -21.19 10.14
N LEU A 450 -5.40 -21.26 10.34
CA LEU A 450 -4.44 -21.81 9.39
C LEU A 450 -3.73 -23.01 10.02
N ALA A 451 -3.26 -23.93 9.19
CA ALA A 451 -2.47 -25.10 9.60
C ALA A 451 -3.10 -25.89 10.78
N GLY A 452 -4.43 -26.01 10.81
CA GLY A 452 -5.15 -26.79 11.82
C GLY A 452 -5.23 -26.14 13.21
N GLU A 453 -5.09 -24.81 13.34
CA GLU A 453 -5.22 -24.09 14.61
C GLU A 453 -6.53 -24.39 15.35
N ALA A 454 -6.39 -25.15 16.43
CA ALA A 454 -7.47 -25.70 17.24
C ALA A 454 -7.52 -25.11 18.65
N SER A 455 -6.71 -24.09 18.97
CA SER A 455 -6.84 -23.37 20.24
C SER A 455 -8.05 -22.42 20.22
N LYS A 456 -8.62 -22.20 21.40
CA LYS A 456 -9.54 -21.08 21.62
C LYS A 456 -8.78 -19.76 21.45
N ILE A 457 -9.34 -18.83 20.68
CA ILE A 457 -8.73 -17.52 20.46
C ILE A 457 -9.54 -16.49 21.22
N ASN A 458 -8.94 -15.87 22.23
CA ASN A 458 -9.53 -14.77 22.98
C ASN A 458 -9.28 -13.48 22.22
N VAL A 459 -10.33 -12.88 21.66
CA VAL A 459 -10.27 -11.61 20.93
C VAL A 459 -10.72 -10.48 21.84
N ALA A 460 -9.94 -9.41 21.93
CA ALA A 460 -10.17 -8.28 22.82
C ALA A 460 -9.76 -6.94 22.19
N ILE A 461 -10.34 -5.85 22.70
CA ILE A 461 -9.94 -4.48 22.35
C ILE A 461 -8.86 -4.01 23.33
N ASP A 462 -7.79 -3.44 22.81
CA ASP A 462 -6.72 -2.78 23.55
C ASP A 462 -6.80 -1.27 23.36
N GLY A 463 -6.46 -0.51 24.41
CA GLY A 463 -6.48 0.95 24.44
C GLY A 463 -7.86 1.59 24.69
N LEU A 464 -8.88 0.82 25.07
CA LEU A 464 -10.21 1.36 25.37
C LEU A 464 -10.19 2.25 26.63
N PRO A 465 -10.70 3.50 26.60
CA PRO A 465 -10.65 4.40 27.75
C PRO A 465 -11.60 3.98 28.88
N GLU A 466 -11.28 4.38 30.10
CA GLU A 466 -12.17 4.19 31.26
C GLU A 466 -13.51 4.89 31.03
N GLY A 467 -14.62 4.12 31.14
CA GLY A 467 -15.98 4.58 30.83
C GLY A 467 -16.58 3.92 29.58
N LEU A 468 -15.76 3.26 28.76
CA LEU A 468 -16.20 2.30 27.74
C LEU A 468 -15.80 0.89 28.17
N THR A 469 -16.64 -0.09 27.87
CA THR A 469 -16.39 -1.50 28.20
C THR A 469 -16.55 -2.37 26.96
N CYS A 470 -15.71 -3.38 26.85
CA CYS A 470 -15.86 -4.43 25.85
C CYS A 470 -15.33 -5.73 26.44
N ALA A 471 -16.21 -6.72 26.61
CA ALA A 471 -15.79 -8.04 27.06
C ALA A 471 -15.00 -8.74 25.93
N ALA A 472 -13.93 -9.46 26.30
CA ALA A 472 -13.26 -10.33 25.37
C ALA A 472 -14.23 -11.43 24.88
N VAL A 473 -14.14 -11.76 23.60
CA VAL A 473 -14.95 -12.81 22.97
C VAL A 473 -14.08 -13.98 22.56
N VAL A 474 -14.58 -15.19 22.76
CA VAL A 474 -13.85 -16.42 22.44
C VAL A 474 -14.28 -16.91 21.07
N SER A 475 -13.33 -17.09 20.16
CA SER A 475 -13.51 -17.93 18.99
C SER A 475 -13.13 -19.36 19.36
N ASP A 476 -14.13 -20.24 19.48
CA ASP A 476 -13.91 -21.67 19.69
C ASP A 476 -13.41 -22.36 18.40
N PRO A 477 -12.57 -23.40 18.53
CA PRO A 477 -12.18 -24.25 17.42
C PRO A 477 -13.36 -25.09 16.90
N GLY A 478 -13.32 -25.50 15.63
CA GLY A 478 -14.32 -26.40 15.03
C GLY A 478 -15.54 -25.72 14.40
N ASN A 479 -15.70 -24.41 14.60
CA ASN A 479 -16.42 -23.57 13.64
C ASN A 479 -15.53 -23.39 12.39
N ASP A 480 -16.15 -23.16 11.23
CA ASP A 480 -15.52 -23.01 9.91
C ASP A 480 -14.09 -22.43 9.92
N SER A 481 -13.27 -22.77 8.92
CA SER A 481 -11.90 -22.23 8.75
C SER A 481 -11.84 -20.69 8.78
N LYS A 482 -12.98 -20.04 8.53
CA LYS A 482 -13.23 -18.62 8.78
C LYS A 482 -14.44 -18.46 9.69
N ALA A 483 -14.24 -18.01 10.93
CA ALA A 483 -15.31 -17.72 11.87
C ALA A 483 -15.42 -16.20 12.12
N LYS A 484 -16.63 -15.69 12.29
CA LYS A 484 -16.85 -14.29 12.72
C LYS A 484 -17.20 -14.26 14.20
N VAL A 485 -16.46 -13.47 14.97
CA VAL A 485 -16.81 -13.09 16.34
C VAL A 485 -17.16 -11.62 16.38
N THR A 486 -18.03 -11.22 17.30
CA THR A 486 -18.49 -9.83 17.40
C THR A 486 -18.09 -9.27 18.75
N LEU A 487 -17.20 -8.29 18.75
CA LEU A 487 -16.91 -7.48 19.92
C LEU A 487 -18.04 -6.47 20.13
N LYS A 488 -18.46 -6.27 21.38
CA LYS A 488 -19.55 -5.37 21.73
C LYS A 488 -19.04 -4.27 22.66
N ILE A 489 -18.97 -3.04 22.18
CA ILE A 489 -18.56 -1.87 22.98
C ILE A 489 -19.80 -1.25 23.61
N GLU A 490 -19.78 -1.11 24.94
CA GLU A 490 -20.83 -0.52 25.76
C GLU A 490 -20.27 0.67 26.57
N GLY A 491 -21.14 1.41 27.26
CA GLY A 491 -20.82 2.67 27.94
C GLY A 491 -21.21 3.90 27.13
N ALA A 492 -21.13 5.09 27.71
CA ALA A 492 -21.58 6.34 27.09
C ALA A 492 -20.56 7.49 27.23
N LEU A 493 -19.27 7.13 27.21
CA LEU A 493 -18.18 8.11 27.21
C LEU A 493 -17.98 8.70 25.81
N ALA A 494 -17.88 10.04 25.74
CA ALA A 494 -17.39 10.72 24.55
C ALA A 494 -15.90 10.43 24.35
N PHE A 495 -15.54 9.80 23.23
CA PHE A 495 -14.15 9.42 22.93
C PHE A 495 -13.86 9.49 21.44
N LYS A 496 -12.65 9.90 21.09
CA LYS A 496 -12.11 9.84 19.73
C LYS A 496 -10.67 9.36 19.81
N GLY A 497 -10.33 8.28 19.13
CA GLY A 497 -8.95 7.80 19.14
C GLY A 497 -8.74 6.48 18.43
N ALA A 498 -7.46 6.18 18.21
CA ALA A 498 -7.03 4.90 17.67
C ALA A 498 -7.05 3.81 18.75
N LEU A 499 -7.48 2.62 18.37
CA LEU A 499 -7.54 1.41 19.17
C LEU A 499 -6.91 0.25 18.39
N SER A 500 -6.54 -0.81 19.11
CA SER A 500 -6.10 -2.07 18.49
C SER A 500 -7.01 -3.20 18.89
N ILE A 501 -7.31 -4.10 17.96
CA ILE A 501 -7.98 -5.37 18.28
C ILE A 501 -6.91 -6.45 18.27
N THR A 502 -6.84 -7.21 19.36
CA THR A 502 -5.85 -8.27 19.53
C THR A 502 -6.54 -9.60 19.75
N GLY A 503 -5.89 -10.68 19.35
CA GLY A 503 -6.28 -12.03 19.74
C GLY A 503 -5.10 -12.77 20.32
N SER A 504 -5.34 -13.56 21.35
CA SER A 504 -4.38 -14.47 21.97
C SER A 504 -4.93 -15.89 21.97
N ALA A 505 -4.16 -16.85 21.46
CA ALA A 505 -4.51 -18.26 21.58
C ALA A 505 -4.34 -18.74 23.03
N GLU A 506 -5.24 -19.63 23.47
CA GLU A 506 -5.14 -20.28 24.77
C GLU A 506 -3.75 -20.93 24.96
N GLY A 507 -3.08 -20.58 26.07
CA GLY A 507 -1.75 -21.07 26.39
C GLY A 507 -0.57 -20.39 25.65
N LYS A 508 -0.82 -19.38 24.81
CA LYS A 508 0.23 -18.59 24.14
C LYS A 508 0.22 -17.14 24.66
N GLU A 509 1.41 -16.58 24.91
CA GLU A 509 1.56 -15.16 25.30
C GLU A 509 1.50 -14.22 24.10
N GLU A 510 1.82 -14.72 22.91
CA GLU A 510 1.85 -13.93 21.68
C GLU A 510 0.44 -13.43 21.30
N LYS A 511 0.35 -12.13 20.98
CA LYS A 511 -0.86 -11.49 20.49
C LYS A 511 -0.75 -11.24 19.00
N VAL A 512 -1.78 -11.65 18.25
CA VAL A 512 -1.98 -11.27 16.86
C VAL A 512 -2.86 -10.01 16.82
N ILE A 513 -2.44 -8.99 16.07
CA ILE A 513 -3.22 -7.75 15.89
C ILE A 513 -4.10 -7.90 14.66
N ALA A 514 -5.36 -7.48 14.77
CA ALA A 514 -6.28 -7.44 13.64
C ALA A 514 -5.87 -6.37 12.62
N THR A 515 -6.08 -6.68 11.34
CA THR A 515 -5.76 -5.76 10.24
C THR A 515 -6.96 -5.55 9.34
N HIS A 516 -6.96 -4.46 8.58
CA HIS A 516 -7.91 -4.22 7.50
C HIS A 516 -7.16 -3.75 6.26
N SER A 517 -7.76 -3.96 5.09
CA SER A 517 -7.26 -3.41 3.84
C SER A 517 -7.48 -1.89 3.82
N LEU A 518 -6.54 -1.17 3.20
CA LEU A 518 -6.69 0.25 2.92
C LEU A 518 -7.32 0.41 1.53
N VAL A 519 -8.43 1.14 1.48
CA VAL A 519 -9.25 1.29 0.26
C VAL A 519 -8.39 1.81 -0.89
N GLY A 520 -8.42 1.09 -2.01
CA GLY A 520 -7.71 1.46 -3.24
C GLY A 520 -6.22 1.12 -3.26
N THR A 521 -5.69 0.42 -2.26
CA THR A 521 -4.27 0.04 -2.20
C THR A 521 -4.10 -1.43 -1.81
N HIS A 522 -2.89 -1.97 -2.00
CA HIS A 522 -2.52 -3.31 -1.53
C HIS A 522 -2.03 -3.32 -0.06
N TYR A 523 -1.96 -2.16 0.60
CA TYR A 523 -1.49 -2.04 1.97
C TYR A 523 -2.59 -2.37 2.98
N ARG A 524 -2.15 -2.82 4.16
CA ARG A 524 -3.01 -3.10 5.32
C ARG A 524 -2.57 -2.26 6.50
N ALA A 525 -3.54 -1.85 7.32
CA ALA A 525 -3.28 -1.18 8.59
C ALA A 525 -3.88 -1.98 9.74
N SER A 526 -3.39 -1.73 10.96
CA SER A 526 -3.78 -2.44 12.18
C SER A 526 -4.52 -1.56 13.20
N LEU A 527 -4.52 -0.24 12.99
CA LEU A 527 -5.20 0.69 13.89
C LEU A 527 -6.63 0.93 13.42
N LEU A 528 -7.57 0.64 14.31
CA LEU A 528 -8.95 1.02 14.16
C LEU A 528 -9.16 2.41 14.78
N TYR A 529 -9.96 3.28 14.17
CA TYR A 529 -10.37 4.53 14.81
C TYR A 529 -11.80 4.44 15.36
N LEU A 530 -12.00 4.79 16.63
CA LEU A 530 -13.31 4.82 17.27
C LEU A 530 -13.73 6.27 17.52
N VAL A 531 -14.95 6.60 17.12
CA VAL A 531 -15.68 7.78 17.60
C VAL A 531 -16.86 7.31 18.44
N SER A 532 -16.83 7.56 19.74
CA SER A 532 -17.92 7.29 20.66
C SER A 532 -18.60 8.62 21.01
N LEU A 533 -19.89 8.72 20.73
CA LEU A 533 -20.72 9.84 21.15
C LEU A 533 -21.07 9.64 22.64
N GLY A 534 -20.81 10.66 23.46
CA GLY A 534 -21.29 10.70 24.84
C GLY A 534 -22.78 11.01 24.91
N GLU A 535 -23.37 10.89 26.11
CA GLU A 535 -24.77 11.29 26.37
C GLU A 535 -25.10 12.74 26.03
#